data_AF-A0A6A6CUD8-F1
#
_entry.id   AF-A0A6A6CUD8-F1
#
_cell.length_a   1.000
_cell.length_b   1.000
_cell.length_c   1.000
_cell.angle_alpha   90.00
_cell.angle_beta   90.00
_cell.angle_gamma   90.00
#
_symmetry.space_group_name_H-M   'P 1'
#
loop_
_entity.id
_entity.type
_entity.pdbx_description
1 polymer ?
#
loop_
_entity_poly.entity_id
_entity_poly.type
_entity_poly.pdbx_seq_one_letter_code
_entity_poly.pdbx_strand_id
1 'polypeptide(L)'
;MDPQTALARLQEPALHDLSILSISEPILNVASQNHRSPSKRYSNADKISQTPASLAADLTHYQELFSKLRFSYVEQVTKERFLRAVTAEQPDFVTAAENAELEERLRGEKAALKQKKEEVREIISALEEQGRQLAKRYEQIQLQTSQLDALPAEITYLETTIESLRQRQEPEASDPEMRMPLQPTRDLLNDRERELRNVEMEIEKLTAALPAKKAEVVRLQDELAPIQMRKIKAVEEAQEAKRRREHGGTADELEEEGRWLRGVESSLKAMLEV
;
A
#
# COMPACT_ATOMS: atom_id res chain seq x y z
N MET A 1 44.81 28.54 -2.23
CA MET A 1 45.64 27.98 -3.31
C MET A 1 44.68 27.34 -4.30
N ASP A 2 44.34 28.07 -5.37
CA ASP A 2 43.28 27.66 -6.29
C ASP A 2 43.74 26.51 -7.20
N PRO A 3 42.90 25.48 -7.42
CA PRO A 3 43.25 24.31 -8.22
C PRO A 3 43.58 24.64 -9.69
N GLN A 4 43.11 25.79 -10.18
CA GLN A 4 43.38 26.30 -11.52
C GLN A 4 44.82 26.82 -11.67
N THR A 5 45.44 27.31 -10.59
CA THR A 5 46.85 27.76 -10.60
C THR A 5 47.85 26.60 -10.59
N ALA A 6 47.46 25.44 -10.05
CA ALA A 6 48.27 24.22 -10.08
C ALA A 6 48.30 23.57 -11.48
N LEU A 7 47.18 23.63 -12.21
CA LEU A 7 47.06 23.12 -13.57
C LEU A 7 47.83 23.99 -14.58
N ALA A 8 47.83 25.31 -14.39
CA ALA A 8 48.61 26.24 -15.22
C ALA A 8 50.13 26.01 -15.09
N ARG A 9 50.62 25.66 -13.89
CA ARG A 9 52.03 25.28 -13.68
C ARG A 9 52.44 23.96 -14.32
N LEU A 10 51.47 23.06 -14.55
CA LEU A 10 51.70 21.76 -15.18
C LEU A 10 51.72 21.84 -16.71
N GLN A 11 51.21 22.94 -17.28
CA GLN A 11 51.17 23.22 -18.73
C GLN A 11 52.31 24.13 -19.20
N GLU A 12 53.26 24.51 -18.33
CA GLU A 12 54.46 25.22 -18.77
C GLU A 12 55.37 24.29 -19.60
N PRO A 13 55.75 24.67 -20.83
CA PRO A 13 56.57 23.84 -21.73
C PRO A 13 58.06 23.74 -21.31
N ALA A 14 58.41 24.15 -20.08
CA ALA A 14 59.77 24.13 -19.56
C ALA A 14 60.27 22.72 -19.16
N LEU A 15 59.42 21.69 -19.23
CA LEU A 15 59.78 20.30 -18.90
C LEU A 15 60.05 19.42 -20.13
N HIS A 16 60.08 19.98 -21.35
CA HIS A 16 60.36 19.22 -22.58
C HIS A 16 61.77 19.41 -23.16
N ASP A 17 62.63 20.20 -22.51
CA ASP A 17 64.02 20.41 -22.94
C ASP A 17 65.08 19.56 -22.22
N LEU A 18 64.67 18.60 -21.38
CA LEU A 18 65.61 17.63 -20.79
C LEU A 18 65.61 16.34 -21.61
N SER A 19 66.15 16.44 -22.83
CA SER A 19 66.44 15.27 -23.65
C SER A 19 67.67 14.52 -23.12
N ILE A 20 67.64 13.19 -23.19
CA ILE A 20 68.71 12.28 -22.72
C ILE A 20 70.08 12.60 -23.36
N LEU A 21 70.11 13.34 -24.46
CA LEU A 21 71.32 13.74 -25.17
C LEU A 21 72.18 14.74 -24.37
N SER A 22 71.58 15.67 -23.61
CA SER A 22 72.31 16.68 -22.83
C SER A 22 72.93 16.14 -21.53
N ILE A 23 72.57 14.92 -21.11
CA ILE A 23 73.18 14.23 -19.95
C ILE A 23 74.37 13.35 -20.39
N SER A 24 74.49 13.04 -21.69
CA SER A 24 75.51 12.12 -22.21
C SER A 24 76.82 12.80 -22.66
N GLU A 25 76.85 14.14 -22.76
CA GLU A 25 78.04 14.89 -23.21
C GLU A 25 79.23 14.95 -22.23
N PRO A 26 79.13 14.80 -20.89
CA PRO A 26 80.33 14.86 -20.04
C PRO A 26 81.06 13.51 -19.91
N ILE A 27 80.51 12.41 -20.44
CA ILE A 27 81.11 11.05 -20.31
C ILE A 27 82.04 10.73 -21.49
N LEU A 28 81.82 11.34 -22.67
CA LEU A 28 82.67 11.10 -23.86
C LEU A 28 83.96 11.93 -23.87
N ASN A 29 84.16 12.87 -22.92
CA ASN A 29 85.28 13.82 -22.96
C ASN A 29 86.38 13.59 -21.90
N VAL A 30 86.46 12.39 -21.29
CA VAL A 30 87.51 12.03 -20.30
C VAL A 30 88.59 11.10 -20.89
N ALA A 31 88.58 10.82 -22.19
CA ALA A 31 89.58 9.95 -22.83
C ALA A 31 90.68 10.69 -23.62
N SER A 32 90.81 12.01 -23.44
CA SER A 32 91.84 12.82 -24.12
C SER A 32 92.65 13.61 -23.10
N GLN A 33 93.58 12.94 -22.43
CA GLN A 33 94.89 13.45 -22.00
C GLN A 33 95.50 12.49 -20.96
N ASN A 34 96.45 11.67 -21.39
CA ASN A 34 97.63 11.45 -20.57
C ASN A 34 98.84 11.15 -21.46
N HIS A 35 99.69 12.16 -21.49
CA HIS A 35 101.04 12.17 -22.01
C HIS A 35 101.89 11.08 -21.35
N ARG A 36 102.78 10.45 -22.12
CA ARG A 36 104.21 10.28 -21.78
C ARG A 36 104.92 9.43 -22.84
N SER A 37 105.70 10.09 -23.68
CA SER A 37 106.97 9.54 -24.16
C SER A 37 107.87 9.28 -22.94
N PRO A 38 108.68 8.21 -22.92
CA PRO A 38 110.10 8.49 -23.13
C PRO A 38 110.94 7.36 -23.78
N SER A 39 112.03 7.83 -24.39
CA SER A 39 113.38 7.22 -24.41
C SER A 39 113.68 5.98 -25.25
N LYS A 40 114.44 6.27 -26.32
CA LYS A 40 115.55 5.48 -26.87
C LYS A 40 116.31 4.68 -25.80
N ARG A 41 116.51 3.37 -26.04
CA ARG A 41 117.75 2.64 -25.71
C ARG A 41 118.02 1.56 -26.77
N TYR A 42 119.27 1.52 -27.20
CA TYR A 42 119.87 0.63 -28.20
C TYR A 42 120.18 -0.76 -27.64
N SER A 43 120.10 -1.80 -28.49
CA SER A 43 121.03 -2.95 -28.60
C SER A 43 120.44 -3.90 -29.67
N ASN A 44 120.99 -3.96 -30.90
CA ASN A 44 122.19 -4.67 -31.37
C ASN A 44 122.02 -6.21 -31.45
N ALA A 45 121.57 -6.69 -32.62
CA ALA A 45 121.80 -8.00 -33.25
C ALA A 45 120.91 -8.04 -34.51
N ASP A 46 121.29 -8.45 -35.71
CA ASP A 46 122.54 -8.89 -36.28
C ASP A 46 122.50 -8.50 -37.77
N LYS A 47 123.63 -8.08 -38.32
CA LYS A 47 123.78 -7.88 -39.76
C LYS A 47 123.75 -9.23 -40.45
N ILE A 48 122.62 -9.60 -41.03
CA ILE A 48 122.56 -10.63 -42.06
C ILE A 48 121.95 -9.98 -43.29
N SER A 49 122.71 -9.98 -44.37
CA SER A 49 122.37 -9.43 -45.68
C SER A 49 121.05 -10.04 -46.19
N GLN A 50 119.94 -9.34 -45.97
CA GLN A 50 118.64 -9.68 -46.53
C GLN A 50 118.33 -8.71 -47.68
N THR A 51 118.01 -9.25 -48.84
CA THR A 51 117.55 -8.46 -49.99
C THR A 51 116.22 -7.78 -49.66
N PRO A 52 115.93 -6.58 -50.19
CA PRO A 52 114.73 -5.81 -49.82
C PRO A 52 113.41 -6.56 -50.04
N ALA A 53 113.37 -7.53 -50.96
CA ALA A 53 112.22 -8.40 -51.17
C ALA A 53 112.01 -9.45 -50.06
N SER A 54 113.08 -9.98 -49.46
CA SER A 54 113.00 -10.94 -48.34
C SER A 54 112.48 -10.25 -47.07
N LEU A 55 112.90 -9.00 -46.85
CA LEU A 55 112.48 -8.23 -45.69
C LEU A 55 110.99 -7.85 -45.78
N ALA A 56 110.49 -7.57 -46.99
CA ALA A 56 109.06 -7.36 -47.23
C ALA A 56 108.24 -8.62 -46.92
N ALA A 57 108.70 -9.80 -47.34
CA ALA A 57 108.05 -11.08 -47.05
C ALA A 57 108.03 -11.41 -45.54
N ASP A 58 109.15 -11.20 -44.85
CA ASP A 58 109.24 -11.40 -43.40
C ASP A 58 108.31 -10.43 -42.64
N LEU A 59 108.26 -9.16 -43.06
CA LEU A 59 107.33 -8.18 -42.48
C LEU A 59 105.87 -8.59 -42.69
N THR A 60 105.49 -9.09 -43.86
CA THR A 60 104.13 -9.60 -44.09
C THR A 60 103.83 -10.83 -43.25
N HIS A 61 104.78 -11.75 -43.11
CA HIS A 61 104.63 -12.94 -42.27
C HIS A 61 104.46 -12.57 -40.79
N TYR A 62 105.26 -11.65 -40.26
CA TYR A 62 105.11 -11.17 -38.88
C TYR A 62 103.79 -10.41 -38.68
N GLN A 63 103.35 -9.61 -39.66
CA GLN A 63 102.03 -8.97 -39.60
C GLN A 63 100.89 -10.00 -39.55
N GLU A 64 100.95 -11.06 -40.36
CA GLU A 64 99.99 -12.16 -40.30
C GLU A 64 100.06 -12.92 -38.97
N LEU A 65 101.25 -13.19 -38.46
CA LEU A 65 101.43 -13.88 -37.18
C LEU A 65 100.88 -13.06 -36.02
N PHE A 66 101.21 -11.76 -35.95
CA PHE A 66 100.71 -10.88 -34.90
C PHE A 66 99.22 -10.59 -35.02
N SER A 67 98.66 -10.54 -36.23
CA SER A 67 97.20 -10.43 -36.41
C SER A 67 96.47 -11.68 -35.95
N LYS A 68 96.98 -12.88 -36.25
CA LYS A 68 96.45 -14.16 -35.72
C LYS A 68 96.57 -14.24 -34.21
N LEU A 69 97.71 -13.85 -33.65
CA LEU A 69 97.94 -13.83 -32.21
C LEU A 69 97.00 -12.84 -31.51
N ARG A 70 96.80 -11.65 -32.09
CA ARG A 70 95.84 -10.65 -31.59
C ARG A 70 94.41 -11.18 -31.63
N PHE A 71 94.01 -11.81 -32.73
CA PHE A 71 92.68 -12.40 -32.85
C PHE A 71 92.45 -13.48 -31.79
N SER A 72 93.40 -14.42 -31.66
CA SER A 72 93.33 -15.49 -30.66
C SER A 72 93.28 -14.95 -29.23
N TYR A 73 94.06 -13.92 -28.90
CA TYR A 73 94.03 -13.29 -27.58
C TYR A 73 92.69 -12.61 -27.28
N VAL A 74 92.16 -11.83 -28.23
CA VAL A 74 90.85 -11.16 -28.06
C VAL A 74 89.74 -12.19 -27.93
N GLU A 75 89.78 -13.25 -28.72
CA GLU A 75 88.82 -14.36 -28.63
C GLU A 75 88.93 -15.06 -27.27
N GLN A 76 90.13 -15.35 -26.78
CA GLN A 76 90.31 -15.97 -25.47
C GLN A 76 89.82 -15.07 -24.33
N VAL A 77 90.20 -13.80 -24.34
CA VAL A 77 89.76 -12.84 -23.30
C VAL A 77 88.25 -12.64 -23.32
N THR A 78 87.61 -12.62 -24.50
CA THR A 78 86.15 -12.50 -24.59
C THR A 78 85.44 -13.77 -24.14
N LYS A 79 85.96 -14.96 -24.47
CA LYS A 79 85.44 -16.24 -23.96
C LYS A 79 85.56 -16.32 -22.45
N GLU A 80 86.71 -15.98 -21.88
CA GLU A 80 86.91 -15.98 -20.43
C GLU A 80 86.02 -14.95 -19.74
N ARG A 81 85.89 -13.74 -20.30
CA ARG A 81 84.99 -12.70 -19.76
C ARG A 81 83.53 -13.12 -19.85
N PHE A 82 83.11 -13.78 -20.94
CA PHE A 82 81.75 -14.28 -21.11
C PHE A 82 81.45 -15.40 -20.11
N LEU A 83 82.34 -16.39 -19.99
CA LEU A 83 82.19 -17.45 -19.00
C LEU A 83 82.13 -16.88 -17.60
N ARG A 84 83.04 -15.97 -17.23
CA ARG A 84 83.00 -15.29 -15.92
C ARG A 84 81.70 -14.53 -15.72
N ALA A 85 81.19 -13.81 -16.72
CA ALA A 85 79.92 -13.09 -16.62
C ALA A 85 78.74 -14.05 -16.42
N VAL A 86 78.71 -15.18 -17.13
CA VAL A 86 77.64 -16.19 -17.00
C VAL A 86 77.74 -16.97 -15.70
N THR A 87 78.94 -17.24 -15.18
CA THR A 87 79.13 -18.00 -13.92
C THR A 87 79.21 -17.12 -12.67
N ALA A 88 79.37 -15.80 -12.79
CA ALA A 88 79.44 -14.90 -11.64
C ALA A 88 78.11 -14.80 -10.90
N GLU A 89 76.99 -14.92 -11.63
CA GLU A 89 75.67 -15.02 -11.03
C GLU A 89 75.31 -16.49 -10.88
N GLN A 90 75.66 -17.06 -9.73
CA GLN A 90 75.15 -18.37 -9.35
C GLN A 90 73.64 -18.23 -9.11
N PRO A 91 72.78 -19.01 -9.80
CA PRO A 91 71.33 -18.90 -9.58
C PRO A 91 71.02 -19.24 -8.13
N ASP A 92 70.25 -18.37 -7.45
CA ASP A 92 69.75 -18.64 -6.11
C ASP A 92 68.81 -19.84 -6.17
N PHE A 93 69.26 -20.96 -5.61
CA PHE A 93 68.43 -22.14 -5.45
C PHE A 93 67.63 -22.01 -4.16
N VAL A 94 66.33 -21.82 -4.28
CA VAL A 94 65.41 -21.79 -3.13
C VAL A 94 65.59 -23.07 -2.33
N THR A 95 65.90 -22.94 -1.05
CA THR A 95 66.13 -24.10 -0.20
C THR A 95 64.81 -24.79 0.13
N ALA A 96 64.86 -26.10 0.41
CA ALA A 96 63.65 -26.83 0.82
C ALA A 96 62.99 -26.23 2.08
N ALA A 97 63.79 -25.61 2.95
CA ALA A 97 63.31 -24.93 4.15
C ALA A 97 62.54 -23.65 3.83
N GLU A 98 63.05 -22.82 2.91
CA GLU A 98 62.37 -21.61 2.43
C GLU A 98 61.05 -21.95 1.73
N ASN A 99 61.03 -23.01 0.92
CA ASN A 99 59.80 -23.49 0.29
C ASN A 99 58.77 -23.95 1.33
N ALA A 100 59.19 -24.69 2.36
CA ALA A 100 58.30 -25.12 3.43
C ALA A 100 57.72 -23.93 4.23
N GLU A 101 58.53 -22.90 4.49
CA GLU A 101 58.06 -21.69 5.17
C GLU A 101 57.06 -20.89 4.32
N LEU A 102 57.33 -20.74 3.02
CA LEU A 102 56.44 -20.09 2.08
C LEU A 102 55.11 -20.86 1.91
N GLU A 103 55.16 -22.20 1.90
CA GLU A 103 53.96 -23.04 1.85
C GLU A 103 53.07 -22.85 3.09
N GLU A 104 53.65 -22.74 4.28
CA GLU A 104 52.88 -22.50 5.50
C GLU A 104 52.24 -21.11 5.52
N ARG A 105 52.99 -20.07 5.10
CA ARG A 105 52.44 -18.72 4.94
C ARG A 105 51.31 -18.69 3.93
N LEU A 106 51.49 -19.33 2.76
CA LEU A 106 50.46 -19.45 1.73
C LEU A 106 49.23 -20.20 2.23
N ARG A 107 49.40 -21.22 3.07
CA ARG A 107 48.28 -21.95 3.67
C ARG A 107 47.46 -21.04 4.59
N GLY A 108 48.12 -20.27 5.45
CA GLY A 108 47.48 -19.28 6.32
C GLY A 108 46.74 -18.20 5.53
N GLU A 109 47.41 -17.59 4.54
CA GLU A 109 46.81 -16.56 3.69
C GLU A 109 45.63 -17.09 2.87
N LYS A 110 45.73 -18.31 2.33
CA LYS A 110 44.62 -18.96 1.62
C LYS A 110 43.42 -19.23 2.53
N ALA A 111 43.66 -19.63 3.78
CA ALA A 111 42.58 -19.81 4.76
C ALA A 111 41.89 -18.48 5.08
N ALA A 112 42.67 -17.42 5.36
CA ALA A 112 42.13 -16.09 5.60
C ALA A 112 41.36 -15.53 4.39
N LEU A 113 41.87 -15.74 3.18
CA LEU A 113 41.19 -15.32 1.95
C LEU A 113 39.88 -16.08 1.74
N LYS A 114 39.84 -17.38 2.03
CA LYS A 114 38.60 -18.17 1.96
C LYS A 114 37.56 -17.65 2.94
N GLN A 115 37.95 -17.38 4.18
CA GLN A 115 37.06 -16.82 5.19
C GLN A 115 36.47 -15.48 4.73
N LYS A 116 37.33 -14.54 4.28
CA LYS A 116 36.87 -13.24 3.79
C LYS A 116 35.94 -13.36 2.56
N LYS A 117 36.19 -14.32 1.67
CA LYS A 117 35.30 -14.57 0.53
C LYS A 117 33.92 -15.04 0.96
N GLU A 118 33.84 -15.84 2.02
CA GLU A 118 32.56 -16.29 2.55
C GLU A 118 31.82 -15.15 3.25
N GLU A 119 32.50 -14.37 4.09
CA GLU A 119 31.92 -13.17 4.73
C GLU A 119 31.37 -12.19 3.67
N VAL A 120 32.10 -11.94 2.59
CA VAL A 120 31.63 -11.07 1.50
C VAL A 120 30.42 -11.69 0.78
N ARG A 121 30.37 -13.01 0.59
CA ARG A 121 29.20 -13.67 -0.01
C ARG A 121 27.96 -13.54 0.86
N GLU A 122 28.10 -13.72 2.17
CA GLU A 122 27.01 -13.54 3.12
C GLU A 122 26.48 -12.10 3.08
N ILE A 123 27.37 -11.10 3.07
CA ILE A 123 26.98 -9.68 2.98
C ILE A 123 26.26 -9.39 1.66
N ILE A 124 26.75 -9.89 0.53
CA ILE A 124 26.09 -9.71 -0.77
C ILE A 124 24.69 -10.34 -0.75
N SER A 125 24.55 -11.56 -0.21
CA SER A 125 23.25 -12.21 -0.11
C SER A 125 22.28 -11.43 0.76
N ALA A 126 22.74 -10.89 1.90
CA ALA A 126 21.91 -10.05 2.76
C ALA A 126 21.51 -8.73 2.07
N LEU A 127 22.42 -8.12 1.33
CA LEU A 127 22.16 -6.89 0.58
C LEU A 127 21.13 -7.13 -0.54
N GLU A 128 21.24 -8.24 -1.26
CA GLU A 128 20.26 -8.62 -2.29
C GLU A 128 18.87 -8.83 -1.72
N GLU A 129 18.76 -9.52 -0.58
CA GLU A 129 17.49 -9.74 0.09
C GLU A 129 16.87 -8.42 0.57
N GLN A 130 17.67 -7.55 1.20
CA GLN A 130 17.22 -6.21 1.59
C GLN A 130 16.82 -5.36 0.39
N GLY A 131 17.57 -5.43 -0.72
CA GLY A 131 17.25 -4.74 -1.96
C GLY A 131 15.90 -5.20 -2.55
N ARG A 132 15.64 -6.51 -2.55
CA ARG A 132 14.34 -7.07 -3.00
C ARG A 132 13.19 -6.64 -2.09
N GLN A 133 13.39 -6.64 -0.77
CA GLN A 133 12.37 -6.18 0.18
C GLN A 133 12.09 -4.69 0.02
N LEU A 134 13.12 -3.88 -0.17
CA LEU A 134 12.99 -2.44 -0.39
C LEU A 134 12.25 -2.14 -1.70
N ALA A 135 12.57 -2.84 -2.78
CA ALA A 135 11.88 -2.69 -4.06
C ALA A 135 10.37 -2.97 -3.93
N LYS A 136 10.00 -4.09 -3.28
CA LYS A 136 8.58 -4.44 -3.02
C LYS A 136 7.87 -3.37 -2.18
N ARG A 137 8.52 -2.86 -1.13
CA ARG A 137 7.95 -1.78 -0.29
C ARG A 137 7.76 -0.50 -1.09
N TYR A 138 8.73 -0.16 -1.93
CA TYR A 138 8.65 1.03 -2.78
C TYR A 138 7.50 0.92 -3.78
N GLU A 139 7.34 -0.22 -4.45
CA GLU A 139 6.20 -0.49 -5.34
C GLU A 139 4.86 -0.37 -4.62
N GLN A 140 4.74 -0.93 -3.40
CA GLN A 140 3.53 -0.82 -2.59
C GLN A 140 3.23 0.64 -2.22
N ILE A 141 4.24 1.38 -1.77
CA ILE A 141 4.08 2.80 -1.43
C ILE A 141 3.65 3.58 -2.68
N GLN A 142 4.26 3.33 -3.83
CA GLN A 142 3.90 4.00 -5.07
C GLN A 142 2.45 3.73 -5.47
N LEU A 143 1.97 2.49 -5.32
CA LEU A 143 0.57 2.14 -5.54
C LEU A 143 -0.35 2.90 -4.56
N GLN A 144 -0.02 2.91 -3.27
CA GLN A 144 -0.79 3.64 -2.25
C GLN A 144 -0.83 5.14 -2.53
N THR A 145 0.30 5.75 -2.91
CA THR A 145 0.36 7.16 -3.30
C THR A 145 -0.56 7.43 -4.49
N SER A 146 -0.53 6.59 -5.53
CA SER A 146 -1.43 6.77 -6.68
C SER A 146 -2.92 6.68 -6.32
N GLN A 147 -3.28 5.84 -5.34
CA GLN A 147 -4.64 5.75 -4.82
C GLN A 147 -5.00 7.01 -4.01
N LEU A 148 -4.08 7.47 -3.15
CA LEU A 148 -4.26 8.69 -2.36
C LEU A 148 -4.38 9.93 -3.25
N ASP A 149 -3.68 9.98 -4.38
CA ASP A 149 -3.77 11.08 -5.35
C ASP A 149 -5.15 11.14 -6.02
N ALA A 150 -5.83 10.00 -6.18
CA ALA A 150 -7.17 9.93 -6.77
C ALA A 150 -8.30 10.29 -5.80
N LEU A 151 -8.11 10.05 -4.49
CA LEU A 151 -9.15 10.25 -3.47
C LEU A 151 -9.68 11.69 -3.37
N PRO A 152 -8.88 12.77 -3.42
CA PRO A 152 -9.40 14.14 -3.37
C PRO A 152 -10.40 14.45 -4.49
N ALA A 153 -10.16 13.94 -5.70
CA ALA A 153 -11.06 14.11 -6.82
C ALA A 153 -12.38 13.35 -6.59
N GLU A 154 -12.32 12.14 -6.02
CA GLU A 154 -13.51 11.36 -5.66
C GLU A 154 -14.31 12.00 -4.52
N ILE A 155 -13.63 12.53 -3.49
CA ILE A 155 -14.27 13.24 -2.38
C ILE A 155 -15.00 14.48 -2.89
N THR A 156 -14.35 15.31 -3.71
CA THR A 156 -14.99 16.51 -4.27
C THR A 156 -16.17 16.15 -5.19
N TYR A 157 -16.06 15.07 -5.97
CA TYR A 157 -17.17 14.54 -6.76
C TYR A 157 -18.35 14.07 -5.87
N LEU A 158 -18.07 13.35 -4.78
CA LEU A 158 -19.10 12.90 -3.85
C LEU A 158 -19.73 14.07 -3.10
N GLU A 159 -18.96 15.07 -2.68
CA GLU A 159 -19.45 16.29 -2.03
C GLU A 159 -20.38 17.08 -2.95
N THR A 160 -19.97 17.31 -4.21
CA THR A 160 -20.84 17.97 -5.20
C THR A 160 -22.09 17.16 -5.50
N THR A 161 -21.99 15.83 -5.52
CA THR A 161 -23.15 14.94 -5.70
C THR A 161 -24.10 15.04 -4.51
N ILE A 162 -23.59 14.99 -3.27
CA ILE A 162 -24.38 15.16 -2.05
C ILE A 162 -25.08 16.51 -2.04
N GLU A 163 -24.37 17.58 -2.39
CA GLU A 163 -24.94 18.92 -2.46
C GLU A 163 -26.05 19.01 -3.52
N SER A 164 -25.84 18.42 -4.70
CA SER A 164 -26.87 18.36 -5.74
C SER A 164 -28.11 17.55 -5.32
N LEU A 165 -27.91 16.47 -4.55
CA LEU A 165 -29.00 15.66 -4.01
C LEU A 165 -29.76 16.41 -2.92
N ARG A 166 -29.08 17.16 -2.06
CA ARG A 166 -29.69 18.04 -1.06
C ARG A 166 -30.53 19.13 -1.70
N GLN A 167 -30.01 19.80 -2.73
CA GLN A 167 -30.74 20.82 -3.48
C GLN A 167 -31.98 20.26 -4.18
N ARG A 168 -31.92 19.01 -4.68
CA ARG A 168 -33.09 18.32 -5.25
C ARG A 168 -34.10 17.88 -4.20
N GLN A 169 -33.66 17.69 -2.96
CA GLN A 169 -34.50 17.30 -1.83
C GLN A 169 -35.23 18.50 -1.22
N GLU A 170 -34.78 19.73 -1.44
CA GLU A 170 -35.57 20.94 -1.17
C GLU A 170 -36.76 21.00 -2.17
N PRO A 171 -38.02 20.98 -1.71
CA PRO A 171 -38.48 21.65 -0.50
C PRO A 171 -38.40 20.75 0.73
N GLU A 172 -37.75 21.25 1.78
CA GLU A 172 -37.83 20.66 3.12
C GLU A 172 -39.30 20.50 3.50
N ALA A 173 -39.83 19.28 3.38
CA ALA A 173 -41.18 18.97 3.83
C ALA A 173 -41.31 19.49 5.27
N SER A 174 -42.35 20.27 5.56
CA SER A 174 -42.51 20.88 6.90
C SER A 174 -42.68 19.82 7.99
N ASP A 175 -43.06 18.60 7.58
CA ASP A 175 -43.31 17.48 8.46
C ASP A 175 -42.00 16.80 8.91
N PRO A 176 -41.73 16.70 10.24
CA PRO A 176 -40.55 16.05 10.78
C PRO A 176 -40.39 14.58 10.37
N GLU A 177 -41.51 13.87 10.19
CA GLU A 177 -41.53 12.45 9.79
C GLU A 177 -40.97 12.25 8.36
N MET A 178 -41.06 13.27 7.50
CA MET A 178 -40.53 13.24 6.14
C MET A 178 -39.02 13.58 6.06
N ARG A 179 -38.42 13.99 7.19
CA ARG A 179 -36.98 14.34 7.30
C ARG A 179 -36.14 13.23 7.93
N MET A 180 -36.73 12.06 8.10
CA MET A 180 -36.07 10.95 8.77
C MET A 180 -35.06 10.24 7.84
N PRO A 181 -33.95 9.73 8.39
CA PRO A 181 -33.04 8.90 7.64
C PRO A 181 -33.69 7.56 7.28
N LEU A 182 -33.14 6.89 6.27
CA LEU A 182 -33.76 5.72 5.62
C LEU A 182 -34.23 4.63 6.59
N GLN A 183 -33.46 4.34 7.65
CA GLN A 183 -33.84 3.28 8.59
C GLN A 183 -35.03 3.65 9.47
N PRO A 184 -35.03 4.78 10.21
CA PRO A 184 -36.22 5.24 10.91
C PRO A 184 -37.46 5.37 10.02
N THR A 185 -37.33 5.77 8.75
CA THR A 185 -38.46 5.81 7.80
C THR A 185 -39.01 4.43 7.50
N ARG A 186 -38.15 3.41 7.36
CA ARG A 186 -38.57 2.01 7.17
C ARG A 186 -39.25 1.46 8.41
N ASP A 187 -38.74 1.79 9.60
CA ASP A 187 -39.34 1.36 10.86
C ASP A 187 -40.73 1.98 11.03
N LEU A 188 -40.86 3.29 10.80
CA LEU A 188 -42.16 3.98 10.82
C LEU A 188 -43.12 3.38 9.79
N LEU A 189 -42.66 3.11 8.57
CA LEU A 189 -43.48 2.48 7.52
C LEU A 189 -44.00 1.12 7.98
N ASN A 190 -43.14 0.27 8.54
CA ASN A 190 -43.52 -1.03 9.06
C ASN A 190 -44.57 -0.91 10.18
N ASP A 191 -44.43 0.08 11.05
CA ASP A 191 -45.40 0.33 12.12
C ASP A 191 -46.74 0.82 11.58
N ARG A 192 -46.75 1.74 10.62
CA ARG A 192 -47.98 2.17 9.92
C ARG A 192 -48.64 1.02 9.18
N GLU A 193 -47.88 0.13 8.54
CA GLU A 193 -48.43 -1.07 7.90
C GLU A 193 -49.03 -2.06 8.90
N ARG A 194 -48.50 -2.13 10.13
CA ARG A 194 -49.11 -2.93 11.21
C ARG A 194 -50.39 -2.28 11.71
N GLU A 195 -50.38 -0.97 11.92
CA GLU A 195 -51.58 -0.19 12.30
C GLU A 195 -52.69 -0.36 11.26
N LEU A 196 -52.37 -0.21 9.97
CA LEU A 196 -53.32 -0.39 8.87
C LEU A 196 -53.92 -1.79 8.87
N ARG A 197 -53.09 -2.83 9.01
CA ARG A 197 -53.57 -4.22 9.11
C ARG A 197 -54.50 -4.45 10.30
N ASN A 198 -54.18 -3.85 11.46
CA ASN A 198 -55.02 -3.94 12.65
C ASN A 198 -56.39 -3.27 12.44
N VAL A 199 -56.38 -2.05 11.86
CA VAL A 199 -57.61 -1.32 11.53
C VAL A 199 -58.43 -2.09 10.50
N GLU A 200 -57.80 -2.67 9.49
CA GLU A 200 -58.48 -3.45 8.46
C GLU A 200 -59.14 -4.72 9.04
N MET A 201 -58.45 -5.41 9.97
CA MET A 201 -59.06 -6.51 10.74
C MET A 201 -60.22 -6.06 11.63
N GLU A 202 -60.16 -4.86 12.20
CA GLU A 202 -61.26 -4.32 13.00
C GLU A 202 -62.46 -3.95 12.14
N ILE A 203 -62.22 -3.34 10.97
CA ILE A 203 -63.26 -3.07 9.96
C ILE A 203 -63.90 -4.37 9.51
N GLU A 204 -63.13 -5.42 9.23
CA GLU A 204 -63.66 -6.73 8.82
C GLU A 204 -64.53 -7.35 9.93
N LYS A 205 -64.09 -7.30 11.19
CA LYS A 205 -64.89 -7.77 12.34
C LYS A 205 -66.19 -6.99 12.51
N LEU A 206 -66.12 -5.66 12.44
CA LEU A 206 -67.29 -4.80 12.59
C LEU A 206 -68.27 -4.99 11.43
N THR A 207 -67.79 -5.07 10.19
CA THR A 207 -68.63 -5.32 9.01
C THR A 207 -69.28 -6.70 9.06
N ALA A 208 -68.60 -7.73 9.58
CA ALA A 208 -69.18 -9.05 9.81
C ALA A 208 -70.23 -9.07 10.94
N ALA A 209 -70.05 -8.30 12.01
CA ALA A 209 -70.99 -8.22 13.14
C ALA A 209 -72.23 -7.35 12.86
N LEU A 210 -72.10 -6.37 11.97
CA LEU A 210 -73.13 -5.40 11.60
C LEU A 210 -74.46 -6.03 11.12
N PRO A 211 -74.50 -7.04 10.23
CA PRO A 211 -75.75 -7.67 9.81
C PRO A 211 -76.46 -8.40 10.96
N ALA A 212 -75.73 -9.10 11.83
CA ALA A 212 -76.31 -9.80 12.98
C ALA A 212 -76.94 -8.80 13.98
N LYS A 213 -76.25 -7.68 14.26
CA LYS A 213 -76.79 -6.62 15.11
C LYS A 213 -78.00 -5.91 14.46
N LYS A 214 -77.99 -5.70 13.15
CA LYS A 214 -79.17 -5.21 12.42
C LYS A 214 -80.36 -6.17 12.57
N ALA A 215 -80.14 -7.48 12.41
CA ALA A 215 -81.20 -8.47 12.58
C ALA A 215 -81.73 -8.52 14.02
N GLU A 216 -80.86 -8.38 15.03
CA GLU A 216 -81.25 -8.29 16.44
C GLU A 216 -82.12 -7.04 16.72
N VAL A 217 -81.74 -5.88 16.17
CA VAL A 217 -82.54 -4.65 16.29
C VAL A 217 -83.91 -4.82 15.64
N VAL A 218 -83.99 -5.40 14.45
CA VAL A 218 -85.28 -5.67 13.79
C VAL A 218 -86.13 -6.62 14.63
N ARG A 219 -85.55 -7.70 15.16
CA ARG A 219 -86.27 -8.64 16.04
C ARG A 219 -86.82 -7.95 17.29
N LEU A 220 -86.01 -7.11 17.95
CA LEU A 220 -86.44 -6.35 19.13
C LEU A 220 -87.53 -5.32 18.79
N GLN A 221 -87.48 -4.71 17.60
CA GLN A 221 -88.55 -3.83 17.11
C GLN A 221 -89.86 -4.60 16.91
N ASP A 222 -89.79 -5.79 16.30
CA ASP A 222 -90.94 -6.68 16.11
C ASP A 222 -91.52 -7.17 17.44
N GLU A 223 -90.67 -7.46 18.44
CA GLU A 223 -91.08 -7.84 19.80
C GLU A 223 -91.70 -6.66 20.58
N LEU A 224 -91.21 -5.43 20.35
CA LEU A 224 -91.69 -4.22 21.00
C LEU A 224 -93.07 -3.79 20.48
N ALA A 225 -93.35 -3.97 19.18
CA ALA A 225 -94.61 -3.60 18.56
C ALA A 225 -95.88 -4.16 19.26
N PRO A 226 -96.00 -5.46 19.58
CA PRO A 226 -97.15 -5.99 20.30
C PRO A 226 -97.21 -5.52 21.76
N ILE A 227 -96.06 -5.29 22.41
CA ILE A 227 -96.01 -4.75 23.78
C ILE A 227 -96.52 -3.31 23.80
N GLN A 228 -96.11 -2.49 22.83
CA GLN A 228 -96.64 -1.13 22.66
C GLN A 228 -98.13 -1.14 22.37
N MET A 229 -98.61 -2.03 21.50
CA MET A 229 -100.05 -2.18 21.22
C MET A 229 -100.82 -2.58 22.49
N ARG A 230 -100.29 -3.52 23.30
CA ARG A 230 -100.89 -3.89 24.59
C ARG A 230 -100.89 -2.71 25.58
N LYS A 231 -99.81 -1.92 25.63
CA LYS A 231 -99.75 -0.71 26.45
C LYS A 231 -100.82 0.30 26.01
N ILE A 232 -100.96 0.56 24.71
CA ILE A 232 -101.98 1.47 24.17
C ILE A 232 -103.37 0.98 24.57
N LYS A 233 -103.70 -0.28 24.32
CA LYS A 233 -104.99 -0.88 24.72
C LYS A 233 -105.24 -0.79 26.23
N ALA A 234 -104.25 -1.13 27.06
CA ALA A 234 -104.38 -1.02 28.50
C ALA A 234 -104.58 0.43 28.99
N VAL A 235 -103.93 1.39 28.33
CA VAL A 235 -104.13 2.83 28.60
C VAL A 235 -105.52 3.29 28.16
N GLU A 236 -105.98 2.87 26.99
CA GLU A 236 -107.35 3.14 26.50
C GLU A 236 -108.40 2.53 27.43
N GLU A 237 -108.24 1.26 27.82
CA GLU A 237 -109.10 0.59 28.80
C GLU A 237 -109.11 1.31 30.15
N ALA A 238 -107.95 1.75 30.65
CA ALA A 238 -107.85 2.53 31.88
C ALA A 238 -108.51 3.92 31.75
N GLN A 239 -108.35 4.60 30.61
CA GLN A 239 -109.00 5.88 30.31
C GLN A 239 -110.51 5.73 30.14
N GLU A 240 -110.98 4.65 29.53
CA GLU A 240 -112.41 4.34 29.43
C GLU A 240 -112.99 3.94 30.79
N ALA A 241 -112.29 3.16 31.60
CA ALA A 241 -112.70 2.88 32.98
C ALA A 241 -112.76 4.17 33.81
N LYS A 242 -111.82 5.10 33.63
CA LYS A 242 -111.86 6.43 34.23
C LYS A 242 -113.04 7.25 33.70
N ARG A 243 -113.28 7.27 32.39
CA ARG A 243 -114.44 7.95 31.78
C ARG A 243 -115.77 7.35 32.21
N ARG A 244 -115.88 6.03 32.36
CA ARG A 244 -117.07 5.34 32.92
C ARG A 244 -117.28 5.66 34.40
N ARG A 245 -116.21 5.90 35.16
CA ARG A 245 -116.34 6.44 36.53
C ARG A 245 -116.78 7.90 36.54
N GLU A 246 -116.35 8.70 35.57
CA GLU A 246 -116.67 10.14 35.47
C GLU A 246 -118.04 10.43 34.82
N HIS A 247 -118.53 9.58 33.90
CA HIS A 247 -119.79 9.74 33.16
C HIS A 247 -120.93 8.84 33.69
N GLY A 248 -120.95 8.54 34.99
CA GLY A 248 -122.04 7.77 35.61
C GLY A 248 -121.66 6.31 35.82
N GLY A 249 -120.79 6.07 36.82
CA GLY A 249 -120.68 4.73 37.37
C GLY A 249 -121.99 4.38 38.07
N THR A 250 -122.46 3.14 37.89
CA THR A 250 -123.43 2.32 38.68
C THR A 250 -124.05 2.87 39.98
N ALA A 251 -123.42 3.80 40.68
CA ALA A 251 -124.03 4.61 41.74
C ALA A 251 -125.23 5.45 41.26
N ASP A 252 -125.24 6.01 40.04
CA ASP A 252 -126.37 6.81 39.54
C ASP A 252 -127.59 5.93 39.18
N GLU A 253 -127.38 4.79 38.52
CA GLU A 253 -128.44 3.79 38.28
C GLU A 253 -128.99 3.21 39.60
N LEU A 254 -128.11 2.94 40.58
CA LEU A 254 -128.53 2.51 41.92
C LEU A 254 -129.24 3.62 42.72
N GLU A 255 -128.92 4.89 42.50
CA GLU A 255 -129.66 6.01 43.09
C GLU A 255 -131.02 6.21 42.43
N GLU A 256 -131.15 6.01 41.12
CA GLU A 256 -132.44 6.04 40.42
C GLU A 256 -133.35 4.88 40.84
N GLU A 257 -132.83 3.65 40.93
CA GLU A 257 -133.56 2.51 41.51
C GLU A 257 -133.90 2.75 42.98
N GLY A 258 -132.98 3.32 43.76
CA GLY A 258 -133.23 3.70 45.15
C GLY A 258 -134.30 4.78 45.32
N ARG A 259 -134.37 5.77 44.42
CA ARG A 259 -135.42 6.79 44.39
C ARG A 259 -136.76 6.20 43.95
N TRP A 260 -136.77 5.30 42.97
CA TRP A 260 -137.97 4.58 42.55
C TRP A 260 -138.53 3.71 43.67
N LEU A 261 -137.68 2.91 44.34
CA LEU A 261 -138.08 2.07 45.47
C LEU A 261 -138.61 2.91 46.64
N ARG A 262 -138.01 4.06 46.96
CA ARG A 262 -138.56 4.99 47.97
C ARG A 262 -139.86 5.63 47.54
N GLY A 263 -140.03 5.94 46.25
CA GLY A 263 -141.29 6.43 45.68
C GLY A 263 -142.42 5.39 45.82
N VAL A 264 -142.12 4.13 45.50
CA VAL A 264 -143.03 2.99 45.70
C VAL A 264 -143.32 2.77 47.20
N GLU A 265 -142.32 2.88 48.06
CA GLU A 265 -142.51 2.81 49.52
C GLU A 265 -143.41 3.96 50.03
N SER A 266 -143.23 5.17 49.52
CA SER A 266 -144.03 6.34 49.91
C SER A 266 -145.49 6.23 49.44
N SER A 267 -145.75 5.68 48.24
CA SER A 267 -147.11 5.46 47.75
C SER A 267 -147.79 4.29 48.46
N LEU A 268 -147.05 3.24 48.81
CA LEU A 268 -147.54 2.16 49.68
C LEU A 268 -147.86 2.66 51.09
N LYS A 269 -147.01 3.52 51.68
CA LYS A 269 -147.28 4.16 52.97
C LYS A 269 -148.51 5.07 52.91
N ALA A 270 -148.67 5.86 51.84
CA ALA A 270 -149.85 6.71 51.64
C ALA A 270 -151.16 5.92 51.39
N MET A 271 -151.09 4.66 50.94
CA MET A 271 -152.25 3.76 50.84
C MET A 271 -152.54 2.99 52.14
N LEU A 272 -151.62 2.98 53.09
CA LEU A 272 -151.73 2.28 54.38
C LEU A 272 -151.99 3.21 55.58
N GLU A 273 -151.99 4.52 55.38
CA GLU A 273 -152.46 5.49 56.36
C GLU A 273 -153.89 5.96 56.05
N VAL A 274 -154.73 5.88 57.08
CA VAL A 274 -156.14 6.30 57.17
C VAL A 274 -156.30 7.80 56.98
#